data_AF-A0A0W4ZNB4-F1
#
_entry.id   AF-A0A0W4ZNB4-F1
#
_cell.length_a   1.000
_cell.length_b   1.000
_cell.length_c   1.000
_cell.angle_alpha   90.00
_cell.angle_beta   90.00
_cell.angle_gamma   90.00
#
_symmetry.space_group_name_H-M   'P 1'
#
loop_
_entity.id
_entity.type
_entity.pdbx_description
1 polymer ?
#
loop_
_entity_poly.entity_id
_entity_poly.type
_entity_poly.pdbx_seq_one_letter_code
_entity_poly.pdbx_strand_id
1 'polypeptide(L)'
;MIMLYRVIYRPIPRFFHVASSRHDFLTLACSGLQTVHSLGIPWWATIPLSTLLLRTAIVPVVLWSRNRMIRYIYIKPLIEAWKCQIERFDNIKNKKFIEKRSELFRRHNCHPIGSIVMPFIQFPLFLTMTFALRSMTGWSIPLFPKPDIPMDVSLTYEGIAWMQDLTAPDSIGFLPVCLGLINLINIELNIYFYKEMFFASTFMTRFAQINALISIFISMQAPTVIYSRLMCIC
;
A
#
# COMPACT_ATOMS: atom_id res chain seq x y z
N MET A 1 -60.81 40.05 3.17
CA MET A 1 -59.44 40.56 2.96
C MET A 1 -58.48 39.41 3.30
N ILE A 2 -57.88 38.81 2.27
CA ILE A 2 -57.21 37.51 2.31
C ILE A 2 -55.78 37.71 2.86
N MET A 3 -55.51 37.25 4.09
CA MET A 3 -54.15 37.27 4.65
C MET A 3 -53.44 35.95 4.30
N LEU A 4 -52.56 36.04 3.31
CA LEU A 4 -51.65 34.98 2.87
C LEU A 4 -50.73 34.53 4.02
N TYR A 5 -50.94 33.32 4.53
CA TYR A 5 -50.01 32.66 5.43
C TYR A 5 -48.73 32.31 4.66
N ARG A 6 -47.66 33.08 4.87
CA ARG A 6 -46.35 32.86 4.24
C ARG A 6 -45.66 31.70 4.97
N VAL A 7 -45.74 30.49 4.43
CA VAL A 7 -44.96 29.34 4.91
C VAL A 7 -43.47 29.64 4.71
N ILE A 8 -42.77 29.95 5.80
CA ILE A 8 -41.32 30.14 5.80
C ILE A 8 -40.68 28.76 5.73
N TYR A 9 -40.31 28.33 4.52
CA TYR A 9 -39.38 27.21 4.34
C TYR A 9 -38.03 27.64 4.92
N ARG A 10 -37.68 27.12 6.10
CA ARG A 10 -36.30 27.19 6.58
C ARG A 10 -35.48 26.19 5.76
N PRO A 11 -34.50 26.62 4.94
CA PRO A 11 -33.58 25.67 4.35
C PRO A 11 -32.83 25.00 5.49
N ILE A 12 -32.94 23.67 5.58
CA ILE A 12 -32.04 22.86 6.40
C ILE A 12 -30.63 23.24 5.95
N PRO A 13 -29.76 23.76 6.84
CA PRO A 13 -28.39 24.01 6.44
C PRO A 13 -27.75 22.65 6.21
N ARG A 14 -27.72 22.22 4.94
CA ARG A 14 -26.83 21.15 4.51
C ARG A 14 -25.41 21.69 4.57
N PHE A 15 -24.86 21.76 5.78
CA PHE A 15 -23.42 21.80 5.99
C PHE A 15 -22.84 20.43 5.66
N PHE A 16 -22.92 20.06 4.38
CA PHE A 16 -21.88 19.20 3.81
C PHE A 16 -20.70 20.12 3.51
N HIS A 17 -19.92 20.44 4.55
CA HIS A 17 -18.54 20.82 4.33
C HIS A 17 -17.81 19.57 3.83
N VAL A 18 -17.88 19.29 2.52
CA VAL A 18 -16.85 18.49 1.87
C VAL A 18 -15.68 19.43 1.56
N ALA A 19 -15.03 19.89 2.62
CA ALA A 19 -13.81 20.68 2.52
C ALA A 19 -12.81 20.12 3.55
N SER A 20 -11.66 19.69 3.04
CA SER A 20 -10.39 19.48 3.77
C SER A 20 -10.02 18.12 4.36
N SER A 21 -10.77 17.01 4.20
CA SER A 21 -10.28 15.70 4.71
C SER A 21 -8.96 15.23 4.06
N ARG A 22 -8.65 15.64 2.82
CA ARG A 22 -7.42 15.24 2.12
C ARG A 22 -6.15 15.87 2.71
N HIS A 23 -6.24 17.07 3.27
CA HIS A 23 -5.09 17.74 3.88
C HIS A 23 -4.80 17.20 5.28
N ASP A 24 -5.83 16.78 6.03
CA ASP A 24 -5.66 16.31 7.41
C ASP A 24 -4.70 15.11 7.52
N PHE A 25 -4.84 14.11 6.64
CA PHE A 25 -3.98 12.92 6.66
C PHE A 25 -2.55 13.20 6.19
N LEU A 26 -2.38 14.09 5.22
CA LEU A 26 -1.05 14.47 4.71
C LEU A 26 -0.31 15.34 5.72
N THR A 27 -1.00 16.32 6.30
CA THR A 27 -0.46 17.15 7.39
C THR A 27 -0.08 16.29 8.58
N LEU A 28 -0.91 15.31 8.97
CA LEU A 28 -0.58 14.37 10.04
C LEU A 28 0.71 13.57 9.75
N ALA A 29 0.87 13.09 8.52
CA ALA A 29 2.07 12.37 8.11
C ALA A 29 3.32 13.26 8.12
N CYS A 30 3.22 14.49 7.62
CA CYS A 30 4.31 15.47 7.66
C CYS A 30 4.69 15.84 9.10
N SER A 31 3.71 16.14 9.95
CA SER A 31 3.93 16.46 11.37
C SER A 31 4.52 15.27 12.12
N GLY A 32 4.10 14.05 11.81
CA GLY A 32 4.68 12.83 12.38
C GLY A 32 6.17 12.68 12.04
N LEU A 33 6.54 12.91 10.77
CA LEU A 33 7.93 12.92 10.32
C LEU A 33 8.76 14.00 11.02
N GLN A 34 8.23 15.23 11.11
CA GLN A 34 8.88 16.34 11.81
C GLN A 34 9.04 16.09 13.32
N THR A 35 8.10 15.38 13.95
CA THR A 35 8.18 15.00 15.37
C THR A 35 9.29 13.99 15.63
N VAL A 36 9.52 13.07 14.69
CA VAL A 36 10.66 12.13 14.81
C VAL A 36 11.98 12.86 14.56
N HIS A 37 12.01 13.78 13.59
CA HIS A 37 13.19 14.60 13.30
C HIS A 37 13.56 15.54 14.46
N SER A 38 12.58 16.12 15.16
CA SER A 38 12.82 17.02 16.30
C SER A 38 13.53 16.37 17.49
N LEU A 39 13.65 15.03 17.50
CA LEU A 39 14.49 14.28 18.44
C LEU A 39 16.00 14.39 18.11
N GLY A 40 16.38 15.18 17.11
CA GLY A 40 17.77 15.38 16.67
C GLY A 40 18.28 14.29 15.71
N ILE A 41 17.36 13.53 15.10
CA ILE A 41 17.70 12.44 14.17
C ILE A 41 17.74 13.00 12.75
N PRO A 42 18.84 12.81 11.99
CA PRO A 42 18.95 13.33 10.63
C PRO A 42 17.95 12.66 9.69
N TRP A 43 17.54 13.36 8.62
CA TRP A 43 16.50 12.88 7.70
C TRP A 43 16.74 11.48 7.13
N TRP A 44 17.98 11.14 6.76
CA TRP A 44 18.34 9.83 6.24
C TRP A 44 18.01 8.67 7.21
N ALA A 45 17.96 8.93 8.51
CA ALA A 45 17.60 7.96 9.55
C ALA A 45 16.14 8.10 10.00
N THR A 46 15.60 9.33 10.06
CA THR A 46 14.21 9.62 10.43
C THR A 46 13.21 8.93 9.50
N ILE A 47 13.46 8.96 8.19
CA ILE A 47 12.55 8.36 7.20
C ILE A 47 12.45 6.84 7.37
N PRO A 48 13.55 6.05 7.34
CA PRO A 48 13.47 4.62 7.57
C PRO A 48 12.94 4.29 8.98
N LEU A 49 13.32 5.04 10.02
CA LEU A 49 12.81 4.82 11.38
C LEU A 49 11.29 4.98 11.48
N SER A 50 10.74 6.06 10.89
CA SER A 50 9.29 6.27 10.85
C SER A 50 8.56 5.12 10.15
N THR A 51 9.17 4.55 9.09
CA THR A 51 8.60 3.40 8.38
C THR A 51 8.65 2.14 9.22
N LEU A 52 9.72 1.92 9.99
CA LEU A 52 9.86 0.79 10.91
C LEU A 52 8.82 0.87 12.03
N LEU A 53 8.57 2.06 12.58
CA LEU A 53 7.54 2.27 13.60
C LEU A 53 6.14 1.95 13.06
N LEU A 54 5.79 2.47 11.87
CA LEU A 54 4.53 2.15 11.21
C LEU A 54 4.40 0.66 10.89
N ARG A 55 5.49 0.02 10.44
CA ARG A 55 5.55 -1.41 10.15
C ARG A 55 5.32 -2.23 11.42
N THR A 56 5.96 -1.86 12.53
CA THR A 56 5.80 -2.51 13.83
C THR A 56 4.36 -2.45 14.30
N ALA A 57 3.68 -1.30 14.11
CA ALA A 57 2.28 -1.14 14.47
C ALA A 57 1.33 -2.07 13.67
N ILE A 58 1.67 -2.42 12.42
CA ILE A 58 0.85 -3.32 11.60
C ILE A 58 1.23 -4.81 11.71
N VAL A 59 2.32 -5.17 12.40
CA VAL A 59 2.74 -6.56 12.63
C VAL A 59 1.60 -7.48 13.12
N PRO A 60 0.76 -7.12 14.11
CA PRO A 60 -0.32 -8.03 14.54
C PRO A 60 -1.28 -8.38 13.40
N VAL A 61 -1.59 -7.42 12.52
CA VAL A 61 -2.45 -7.65 11.34
C VAL A 61 -1.74 -8.52 10.30
N VAL A 62 -0.44 -8.30 10.09
CA VAL A 62 0.40 -9.13 9.21
C VAL A 62 0.41 -10.59 9.69
N LEU A 63 0.63 -10.82 10.99
CA LEU A 63 0.64 -12.17 11.58
C LEU A 63 -0.73 -12.83 11.47
N TRP A 64 -1.81 -12.07 11.73
CA TRP A 64 -3.17 -12.55 11.55
C TRP A 64 -3.46 -12.99 10.10
N SER A 65 -3.05 -12.19 9.12
CA SER A 65 -3.20 -12.50 7.69
C SER A 65 -2.38 -13.74 7.29
N ARG A 66 -1.12 -13.81 7.73
CA ARG A 66 -0.21 -14.95 7.48
C ARG A 66 -0.73 -16.26 8.07
N ASN A 67 -1.24 -16.23 9.30
CA ASN A 67 -1.80 -17.42 9.95
C ASN A 67 -2.97 -18.02 9.15
N ARG A 68 -3.80 -17.18 8.52
CA ARG A 68 -4.90 -17.64 7.64
C ARG A 68 -4.39 -18.24 6.34
N MET A 69 -3.35 -17.65 5.74
CA MET A 69 -2.69 -18.20 4.55
C MET A 69 -2.11 -19.59 4.84
N ILE A 70 -1.45 -19.76 5.99
CA ILE A 70 -0.90 -21.05 6.41
C ILE A 70 -2.02 -22.10 6.52
N ARG A 71 -3.15 -21.78 7.16
CA ARG A 71 -4.31 -22.69 7.24
C ARG A 71 -4.85 -23.06 5.87
N TYR A 72 -4.88 -22.12 4.93
CA TYR A 72 -5.27 -22.39 3.55
C TYR A 72 -4.35 -23.43 2.90
N ILE A 73 -3.02 -23.29 3.05
CA ILE A 73 -2.04 -24.22 2.49
C ILE A 73 -2.29 -25.65 3.00
N TYR A 74 -2.60 -25.82 4.28
CA TYR A 74 -2.91 -27.14 4.85
C TYR A 74 -4.18 -27.79 4.26
N ILE A 75 -5.22 -27.01 3.97
CA ILE A 75 -6.48 -27.56 3.44
C ILE A 75 -6.52 -27.65 1.92
N LYS A 76 -5.57 -27.03 1.22
CA LYS A 76 -5.47 -27.04 -0.24
C LYS A 76 -5.59 -28.46 -0.85
N PRO A 77 -4.83 -29.49 -0.39
CA PRO A 77 -4.95 -30.82 -0.98
C PRO A 77 -6.36 -31.42 -0.82
N LEU A 78 -7.05 -31.12 0.30
CA LEU A 78 -8.42 -31.55 0.52
C LEU A 78 -9.39 -30.89 -0.47
N ILE A 79 -9.21 -29.59 -0.76
CA ILE A 79 -10.03 -28.89 -1.76
C ILE A 79 -9.85 -29.51 -3.14
N GLU A 80 -8.63 -29.87 -3.53
CA GLU A 80 -8.37 -30.50 -4.83
C GLU A 80 -8.95 -31.91 -4.92
N ALA A 81 -8.89 -32.69 -3.83
CA ALA A 81 -9.53 -34.01 -3.77
C ALA A 81 -11.05 -33.93 -3.97
N TRP A 82 -11.72 -32.97 -3.31
CA TRP A 82 -13.15 -32.71 -3.51
C TRP A 82 -13.47 -32.25 -4.94
N LYS A 83 -12.60 -31.44 -5.54
CA LYS A 83 -12.75 -30.99 -6.93
C LYS A 83 -12.76 -32.17 -7.90
N CYS A 84 -11.77 -33.06 -7.81
CA CYS A 84 -11.69 -34.26 -8.65
C CYS A 84 -12.90 -35.18 -8.46
N GLN A 85 -13.38 -35.32 -7.22
CA GLN A 85 -14.58 -36.13 -6.94
C GLN A 85 -15.83 -35.54 -7.61
N ILE A 86 -16.07 -34.23 -7.47
CA ILE A 86 -17.24 -33.56 -8.05
C ILE A 86 -17.16 -33.59 -9.59
N GLU A 87 -15.99 -33.37 -10.17
CA GLU A 87 -15.81 -33.40 -11.63
C GLU A 87 -16.10 -34.77 -12.26
N ARG A 88 -15.91 -35.85 -11.49
CA ARG A 88 -16.11 -37.24 -11.92
C ARG A 88 -17.56 -37.69 -11.85
N PHE A 89 -18.32 -37.26 -10.84
CA PHE A 89 -19.64 -37.84 -10.54
C PHE A 89 -20.82 -36.89 -10.76
N ASP A 90 -20.60 -35.58 -10.86
CA ASP A 90 -21.69 -34.61 -10.87
C ASP A 90 -21.85 -33.86 -12.20
N ASN A 91 -23.11 -33.71 -12.64
CA ASN A 91 -23.45 -32.91 -13.83
C ASN A 91 -23.42 -31.40 -13.54
N ILE A 92 -23.65 -30.98 -12.29
CA ILE A 92 -23.63 -29.57 -11.85
C ILE A 92 -22.30 -29.27 -11.13
N LYS A 93 -21.19 -29.38 -11.87
CA LYS A 93 -19.81 -29.37 -11.34
C LYS A 93 -19.49 -28.09 -10.56
N ASN A 94 -19.70 -26.91 -11.16
CA ASN A 94 -19.26 -25.64 -10.59
C ASN A 94 -20.02 -25.22 -9.33
N LYS A 95 -21.36 -25.35 -9.31
CA LYS A 95 -22.18 -24.90 -8.17
C LYS A 95 -21.85 -25.68 -6.90
N LYS A 96 -21.82 -27.01 -6.99
CA LYS A 96 -21.48 -27.90 -5.88
C LYS A 96 -20.06 -27.67 -5.38
N PHE A 97 -19.11 -27.46 -6.28
CA PHE A 97 -17.72 -27.15 -5.90
C PHE A 97 -17.61 -25.81 -5.15
N ILE A 98 -18.31 -24.76 -5.60
CA ILE A 98 -18.31 -23.45 -4.92
C ILE A 98 -18.89 -23.56 -3.51
N GLU A 99 -20.04 -24.23 -3.36
CA GLU A 99 -20.68 -24.47 -2.07
C GLU A 99 -19.76 -25.25 -1.13
N LYS A 100 -19.17 -26.36 -1.61
CA LYS A 100 -18.28 -27.20 -0.82
C LYS A 100 -17.00 -26.45 -0.41
N ARG A 101 -16.40 -25.70 -1.32
CA ARG A 101 -15.22 -24.86 -1.04
C ARG A 101 -15.52 -23.81 0.03
N SER A 102 -16.68 -23.13 -0.07
CA SER A 102 -17.12 -22.15 0.93
C SER A 102 -17.32 -22.80 2.30
N GLU A 103 -17.92 -23.99 2.35
CA GLU A 103 -18.08 -24.77 3.57
C GLU A 103 -16.72 -25.11 4.22
N LEU A 104 -15.75 -25.59 3.43
CA LEU A 104 -14.41 -25.91 3.92
C LEU A 104 -13.69 -24.67 4.48
N PHE A 105 -13.81 -23.53 3.80
CA PHE A 105 -13.25 -22.26 4.28
C PHE A 105 -13.88 -21.79 5.59
N ARG A 106 -15.19 -21.97 5.75
CA ARG A 106 -15.89 -21.65 7.00
C ARG A 106 -15.47 -22.57 8.14
N ARG A 107 -15.35 -23.88 7.88
CA ARG A 107 -14.93 -24.87 8.89
C ARG A 107 -13.49 -24.64 9.38
N HIS A 108 -12.56 -24.27 8.49
CA HIS A 108 -11.14 -24.11 8.82
C HIS A 108 -10.71 -22.65 9.05
N ASN A 109 -11.65 -21.70 9.06
CA ASN A 109 -11.40 -20.27 9.31
C ASN A 109 -10.30 -19.68 8.40
N CYS A 110 -10.28 -20.05 7.12
CA CYS A 110 -9.26 -19.67 6.14
C CYS A 110 -9.85 -18.93 4.95
N HIS A 111 -10.86 -18.08 5.20
CA HIS A 111 -11.50 -17.29 4.15
C HIS A 111 -10.47 -16.38 3.44
N PRO A 112 -10.48 -16.32 2.10
CA PRO A 112 -9.45 -15.60 1.31
C PRO A 112 -9.38 -14.10 1.61
N ILE A 113 -10.45 -13.51 2.16
CA ILE A 113 -10.49 -12.09 2.57
C ILE A 113 -9.39 -11.73 3.56
N GLY A 114 -8.96 -12.68 4.40
CA GLY A 114 -7.88 -12.44 5.37
C GLY A 114 -6.53 -12.22 4.72
N SER A 115 -6.30 -12.76 3.51
CA SER A 115 -5.06 -12.60 2.75
C SER A 115 -5.10 -11.37 1.86
N ILE A 116 -6.30 -10.98 1.40
CA ILE A 116 -6.51 -9.81 0.56
C ILE A 116 -6.39 -8.48 1.36
N VAL A 117 -6.65 -8.49 2.67
CA VAL A 117 -6.64 -7.27 3.50
C VAL A 117 -5.31 -6.50 3.48
N MET A 118 -4.19 -7.21 3.33
CA MET A 118 -2.85 -6.63 3.49
C MET A 118 -2.54 -5.55 2.43
N PRO A 119 -2.70 -5.82 1.11
CA PRO A 119 -2.61 -4.79 0.08
C PRO A 119 -3.50 -3.57 0.34
N PHE A 120 -4.71 -3.75 0.84
CA PHE A 120 -5.65 -2.65 1.11
C PHE A 120 -5.23 -1.75 2.26
N ILE A 121 -4.44 -2.25 3.22
CA ILE A 121 -3.87 -1.43 4.31
C ILE A 121 -2.54 -0.82 3.86
N GLN A 122 -1.71 -1.61 3.17
CA GLN A 122 -0.36 -1.20 2.80
C GLN A 122 -0.35 -0.13 1.70
N PHE A 123 -1.27 -0.21 0.73
CA PHE A 123 -1.30 0.72 -0.41
C PHE A 123 -1.68 2.16 -0.02
N PRO A 124 -2.73 2.43 0.77
CA PRO A 124 -3.03 3.78 1.24
C PRO A 124 -1.92 4.36 2.11
N LEU A 125 -1.38 3.57 3.04
CA LEU A 125 -0.25 3.99 3.89
C LEU A 125 0.98 4.34 3.03
N PHE A 126 1.19 3.59 1.95
CA PHE A 126 2.23 3.88 0.97
C PHE A 126 2.01 5.19 0.23
N LEU A 127 0.80 5.45 -0.24
CA LEU A 127 0.48 6.68 -0.94
C LEU A 127 0.62 7.89 0.00
N THR A 128 0.05 7.82 1.20
CA THR A 128 0.10 8.92 2.18
C THR A 128 1.54 9.34 2.47
N MET A 129 2.42 8.38 2.79
CA MET A 129 3.82 8.68 3.10
C MET A 129 4.59 9.22 1.90
N THR A 130 4.36 8.66 0.71
CA THR A 130 5.01 9.13 -0.52
C THR A 130 4.58 10.56 -0.86
N PHE A 131 3.29 10.87 -0.72
CA PHE A 131 2.80 12.23 -0.94
C PHE A 131 3.27 13.22 0.13
N ALA A 132 3.36 12.80 1.39
CA ALA A 132 3.92 13.61 2.46
C ALA A 132 5.38 14.00 2.16
N LEU A 133 6.23 13.01 1.85
CA LEU A 133 7.64 13.25 1.50
C LEU A 133 7.78 14.13 0.25
N ARG A 134 7.00 13.88 -0.81
CA ARG A 134 7.00 14.74 -2.02
C ARG A 134 6.59 16.17 -1.73
N SER A 135 5.61 16.36 -0.85
CA SER A 135 5.16 17.70 -0.45
C SER A 135 6.28 18.43 0.29
N MET A 136 6.99 17.73 1.18
CA MET A 136 8.13 18.28 1.92
C MET A 136 9.35 18.59 1.05
N THR A 137 9.61 17.85 -0.04
CA THR A 137 10.67 18.16 -1.01
C THR A 137 10.27 19.22 -2.05
N GLY A 138 9.02 19.70 -2.00
CA GLY A 138 8.50 20.64 -2.99
C GLY A 138 8.29 20.06 -4.39
N TRP A 139 8.38 18.73 -4.56
CA TRP A 139 8.28 18.05 -5.86
C TRP A 139 6.82 17.71 -6.19
N SER A 140 6.34 18.18 -7.34
CA SER A 140 4.97 17.96 -7.81
C SER A 140 4.91 17.06 -9.04
N ILE A 141 3.92 16.16 -9.08
CA ILE A 141 3.63 15.37 -10.28
C ILE A 141 2.71 16.20 -11.18
N PRO A 142 2.91 16.27 -12.51
CA PRO A 142 2.06 17.06 -13.40
C PRO A 142 0.55 16.72 -13.32
N LEU A 143 0.23 15.48 -12.93
CA LEU A 143 -1.14 14.97 -12.80
C LEU A 143 -1.82 15.37 -11.48
N PHE A 144 -1.06 15.79 -10.45
CA PHE A 144 -1.58 16.11 -9.12
C PHE A 144 -1.01 17.46 -8.65
N PRO A 145 -1.83 18.52 -8.57
CA PRO A 145 -1.39 19.84 -8.16
C PRO A 145 -0.70 19.83 -6.80
N LYS A 146 0.32 20.68 -6.63
CA LYS A 146 1.06 20.84 -5.38
C LYS A 146 0.10 21.31 -4.27
N PRO A 147 0.01 20.61 -3.13
CA PRO A 147 -0.63 21.16 -1.95
C PRO A 147 0.24 22.29 -1.36
N ASP A 148 -0.38 23.32 -0.78
CA ASP A 148 0.28 24.49 -0.16
C ASP A 148 1.04 24.14 1.14
N ILE A 149 1.98 23.19 1.05
CA ILE A 149 2.83 22.74 2.16
C ILE A 149 4.22 23.34 1.91
N PRO A 150 4.79 24.06 2.90
CA PRO A 150 6.13 24.63 2.77
C PRO A 150 7.18 23.50 2.67
N MET A 151 8.16 23.72 1.79
CA MET A 151 9.30 22.82 1.64
C MET A 151 10.18 22.90 2.89
N ASP A 152 10.65 21.74 3.37
CA ASP A 152 11.58 21.70 4.49
C ASP A 152 13.02 21.80 3.98
N VAL A 153 13.69 22.90 4.33
CA VAL A 153 15.04 23.21 3.86
C VAL A 153 16.06 22.23 4.45
N SER A 154 15.76 21.59 5.59
CA SER A 154 16.67 20.64 6.23
C SER A 154 16.89 19.35 5.42
N LEU A 155 15.99 19.00 4.49
CA LEU A 155 16.18 17.85 3.60
C LEU A 155 17.31 18.03 2.58
N THR A 156 17.75 19.26 2.29
CA THR A 156 18.74 19.49 1.21
C THR A 156 20.18 19.27 1.66
N TYR A 157 20.46 19.31 2.96
CA TYR A 157 21.83 19.21 3.50
C TYR A 157 22.04 18.06 4.49
N GLU A 158 20.98 17.41 4.99
CA GLU A 158 21.10 16.29 5.94
C GLU A 158 21.16 14.91 5.27
N GLY A 159 21.91 14.84 4.17
CA GLY A 159 22.12 13.59 3.43
C GLY A 159 23.24 12.71 3.96
N ILE A 160 23.41 11.55 3.31
CA ILE A 160 24.46 10.58 3.63
C ILE A 160 25.15 10.05 2.37
N ALA A 161 26.47 9.85 2.46
CA ALA A 161 27.31 9.31 1.39
C ALA A 161 27.17 10.09 0.06
N TRP A 162 26.78 9.43 -1.04
CA TRP A 162 26.59 10.03 -2.36
C TRP A 162 25.25 10.77 -2.52
N MET A 163 24.40 10.75 -1.48
CA MET A 163 23.07 11.37 -1.44
C MET A 163 23.09 12.53 -0.45
N GLN A 164 23.80 13.62 -0.76
CA GLN A 164 23.87 14.80 0.14
C GLN A 164 22.58 15.62 0.14
N ASP A 165 21.92 15.72 -1.02
CA ASP A 165 20.61 16.35 -1.17
C ASP A 165 19.53 15.28 -1.37
N LEU A 166 18.62 15.14 -0.40
CA LEU A 166 17.52 14.17 -0.48
C LEU A 166 16.39 14.62 -1.41
N THR A 167 16.36 15.90 -1.77
CA THR A 167 15.33 16.51 -2.62
C THR A 167 15.65 16.32 -4.11
N ALA A 168 16.92 16.15 -4.44
CA ALA A 168 17.39 15.86 -5.79
C ALA A 168 17.25 14.35 -6.15
N PRO A 169 17.14 14.01 -7.44
CA PRO A 169 17.26 12.64 -7.91
C PRO A 169 18.66 12.05 -7.64
N ASP A 170 18.73 10.73 -7.50
CA ASP A 170 19.99 10.01 -7.30
C ASP A 170 20.90 10.19 -8.54
N SER A 171 22.06 10.82 -8.36
CA SER A 171 23.00 11.14 -9.44
C SER A 171 23.63 9.90 -10.08
N ILE A 172 23.78 8.81 -9.32
CA ILE A 172 24.40 7.55 -9.77
C ILE A 172 23.31 6.55 -10.21
N GLY A 173 22.09 6.69 -9.69
CA GLY A 173 20.98 5.76 -9.94
C GLY A 173 21.16 4.39 -9.27
N PHE A 174 22.08 4.28 -8.30
CA PHE A 174 22.34 3.03 -7.58
C PHE A 174 21.12 2.61 -6.74
N LEU A 175 20.50 3.56 -6.03
CA LEU A 175 19.38 3.27 -5.12
C LEU A 175 18.15 2.75 -5.88
N PRO A 176 17.66 3.40 -6.95
CA PRO A 176 16.53 2.91 -7.74
C PRO A 176 16.76 1.51 -8.34
N VAL A 177 17.99 1.21 -8.79
CA VAL A 177 18.33 -0.10 -9.36
C VAL A 177 18.33 -1.19 -8.29
N CYS A 178 19.01 -0.97 -7.16
CA CYS A 178 19.02 -1.93 -6.06
C CYS A 178 17.62 -2.21 -5.54
N LEU A 179 16.81 -1.16 -5.30
CA LEU A 179 15.43 -1.31 -4.87
C LEU A 179 14.57 -2.05 -5.88
N GLY A 180 14.76 -1.77 -7.17
CA GLY A 180 14.13 -2.50 -8.25
C GLY A 180 14.40 -4.00 -8.21
N LEU A 181 15.67 -4.37 -8.03
CA LEU A 181 16.09 -5.77 -7.95
C LEU A 181 15.54 -6.48 -6.71
N ILE A 182 15.59 -5.84 -5.53
CA ILE A 182 15.05 -6.44 -4.31
C ILE A 182 13.52 -6.57 -4.43
N ASN A 183 12.84 -5.57 -4.99
CA ASN A 183 11.40 -5.66 -5.24
C ASN A 183 11.06 -6.78 -6.23
N LEU A 184 11.88 -7.00 -7.27
CA LEU A 184 11.70 -8.10 -8.20
C LEU A 184 11.84 -9.46 -7.50
N ILE A 185 12.88 -9.63 -6.66
CA ILE A 185 13.07 -10.84 -5.84
C ILE A 185 11.86 -11.04 -4.92
N ASN A 186 11.39 -9.99 -4.26
CA ASN A 186 10.22 -10.05 -3.40
C ASN A 186 8.97 -10.47 -4.18
N ILE A 187 8.74 -9.95 -5.38
CA ILE A 187 7.61 -10.35 -6.22
C ILE A 187 7.73 -11.83 -6.61
N GLU A 188 8.90 -12.31 -7.02
CA GLU A 188 9.11 -13.74 -7.33
C GLU A 188 8.83 -14.65 -6.13
N LEU A 189 9.34 -14.28 -4.95
CA LEU A 189 9.08 -15.01 -3.72
C LEU A 189 7.59 -15.01 -3.36
N ASN A 190 6.93 -13.86 -3.44
CA ASN A 190 5.50 -13.77 -3.19
C ASN A 190 4.70 -14.58 -4.21
N ILE A 191 5.04 -14.52 -5.51
CA ILE A 191 4.40 -15.37 -6.53
C ILE A 191 4.59 -16.84 -6.18
N TYR A 192 5.79 -17.27 -5.79
CA TYR A 192 6.05 -18.64 -5.37
C TYR A 192 5.16 -19.09 -4.20
N PHE A 193 5.01 -18.26 -3.15
CA PHE A 193 4.16 -18.59 -2.01
C PHE A 193 2.65 -18.49 -2.31
N TYR A 194 2.22 -17.53 -3.13
CA TYR A 194 0.79 -17.25 -3.39
C TYR A 194 0.23 -17.95 -4.64
N LYS A 195 1.07 -18.49 -5.53
CA LYS A 195 0.65 -19.32 -6.69
C LYS A 195 -0.24 -20.48 -6.27
N GLU A 196 -0.05 -20.96 -5.04
CA GLU A 196 -0.85 -22.04 -4.50
C GLU A 196 -2.26 -21.60 -4.07
N MET A 197 -2.45 -20.32 -3.73
CA MET A 197 -3.64 -19.76 -3.10
C MET A 197 -4.55 -19.00 -4.05
N PHE A 198 -3.96 -18.35 -5.04
CA PHE A 198 -4.67 -17.71 -6.13
C PHE A 198 -4.30 -18.43 -7.42
N PHE A 199 -5.26 -18.62 -8.33
CA PHE A 199 -4.93 -18.85 -9.74
C PHE A 199 -4.40 -17.53 -10.29
N ALA A 200 -3.18 -17.16 -9.88
CA ALA A 200 -2.45 -16.06 -10.47
C ALA A 200 -2.17 -16.49 -11.91
N SER A 201 -2.92 -15.92 -12.86
CA SER A 201 -2.70 -16.21 -14.27
C SER A 201 -1.27 -15.79 -14.62
N THR A 202 -0.64 -16.53 -15.54
CA THR A 202 0.68 -16.16 -16.07
C THR A 202 0.72 -14.70 -16.55
N PHE A 203 -0.42 -14.19 -17.00
CA PHE A 203 -0.59 -12.77 -17.33
C PHE A 203 -0.40 -11.85 -16.12
N MET A 204 -1.05 -12.09 -14.98
CA MET A 204 -0.91 -11.24 -13.79
C MET A 204 0.51 -11.25 -13.23
N THR A 205 1.18 -12.40 -13.23
CA THR A 205 2.57 -12.50 -12.76
C THR A 205 3.53 -11.73 -13.67
N ARG A 206 3.38 -11.88 -14.99
CA ARG A 206 4.18 -11.14 -15.98
C ARG A 206 3.89 -9.64 -15.93
N PHE A 207 2.63 -9.26 -15.74
CA PHE A 207 2.24 -7.87 -15.55
C PHE A 207 2.86 -7.26 -14.30
N ALA A 208 2.85 -7.95 -13.16
CA ALA A 208 3.51 -7.48 -11.94
C ALA A 208 5.02 -7.29 -12.12
N GLN A 209 5.70 -8.22 -12.81
CA GLN A 209 7.13 -8.11 -13.15
C GLN A 209 7.41 -6.90 -14.06
N ILE A 210 6.59 -6.68 -15.10
CA ILE A 210 6.73 -5.54 -16.01
C ILE A 210 6.50 -4.21 -15.26
N ASN A 211 5.49 -4.13 -14.39
CA ASN A 211 5.25 -2.93 -13.58
C ASN A 211 6.41 -2.66 -12.62
N ALA A 212 7.03 -3.70 -12.05
CA ALA A 212 8.21 -3.53 -11.20
C ALA A 212 9.37 -2.93 -11.99
N LEU A 213 9.61 -3.37 -13.23
CA LEU A 213 10.64 -2.80 -14.10
C LEU A 213 10.33 -1.35 -14.51
N ILE A 214 9.09 -1.05 -14.89
CA ILE A 214 8.65 0.33 -15.21
C ILE A 214 8.81 1.25 -13.99
N SER A 215 8.53 0.73 -12.79
CA SER A 215 8.70 1.47 -11.53
C SER A 215 10.15 1.89 -11.31
N ILE A 216 11.15 1.17 -11.82
CA ILE A 216 12.57 1.58 -11.71
C ILE A 216 12.81 2.85 -12.51
N PHE A 217 12.33 2.92 -13.75
CA PHE A 217 12.48 4.10 -14.61
C PHE A 217 11.73 5.33 -14.09
N ILE A 218 10.53 5.14 -13.53
CA ILE A 218 9.78 6.21 -12.87
C ILE A 218 10.53 6.68 -11.62
N SER A 219 11.11 5.72 -10.89
CA SER A 219 11.92 6.02 -9.72
C SER A 219 13.20 6.75 -10.09
N MET A 220 13.88 6.49 -11.20
CA MET A 220 15.08 7.27 -11.55
C MET A 220 14.83 8.80 -11.69
N GLN A 221 13.58 9.22 -11.92
CA GLN A 221 13.22 10.64 -12.06
C GLN A 221 12.70 11.28 -10.76
N ALA A 222 12.52 10.52 -9.68
CA ALA A 222 11.94 11.04 -8.46
C ALA A 222 13.03 11.45 -7.43
N PRO A 223 12.68 12.24 -6.41
CA PRO A 223 13.59 12.60 -5.33
C PRO A 223 14.11 11.39 -4.53
N THR A 224 15.35 11.48 -4.08
CA THR A 224 16.05 10.41 -3.34
C THR A 224 15.36 10.02 -2.04
N VAL A 225 14.67 10.96 -1.40
CA VAL A 225 13.87 10.75 -0.18
C VAL A 225 12.88 9.57 -0.30
N ILE A 226 12.34 9.33 -1.49
CA ILE A 226 11.28 8.32 -1.73
C ILE A 226 11.86 6.90 -1.63
N TYR A 227 13.14 6.73 -1.97
CA TYR A 227 13.82 5.43 -2.00
C TYR A 227 14.20 4.92 -0.62
N SER A 228 14.61 5.82 0.29
CA SER A 228 15.00 5.46 1.67
C SER A 228 13.92 4.65 2.39
N ARG A 229 12.65 4.95 2.09
CA ARG A 229 11.48 4.22 2.59
C ARG A 229 11.32 2.84 1.96
N LEU A 230 11.58 2.69 0.66
CA LEU A 230 11.44 1.42 -0.05
C LEU A 230 12.49 0.40 0.40
N MET A 231 13.64 0.88 0.89
CA MET A 231 14.73 0.03 1.39
C MET A 231 14.37 -0.74 2.66
N CYS A 232 13.45 -0.21 3.49
CA CYS A 232 12.89 -0.93 4.66
C CYS A 232 11.64 -1.77 4.34
N ILE A 233 11.10 -1.65 3.13
CA ILE A 233 9.85 -2.33 2.70
C ILE A 233 10.14 -3.66 2.00
N CYS A 234 11.31 -3.75 1.36
CA CYS A 234 11.78 -4.94 0.68
C CYS A 234 12.52 -5.87 1.65
#